data_AF-A0A2V6HQB5-F1
#
_entry.id   AF-A0A2V6HQB5-F1
#
_cell.length_a   1.000
_cell.length_b   1.000
_cell.length_c   1.000
_cell.angle_alpha   90.00
_cell.angle_beta   90.00
_cell.angle_gamma   90.00
#
_symmetry.space_group_name_H-M   'P 1'
#
loop_
_entity.id
_entity.type
_entity.pdbx_description
1 polymer ?
#
loop_
_entity_poly.entity_id
_entity_poly.type
_entity_poly.pdbx_seq_one_letter_code
_entity_poly.pdbx_strand_id
1 'polypeptide(L)'
;MKASLLYRVASILLILFALGHTLGFRRVDPRWGIDSIIGALRSTHFDVQGLNRTYWDFYTGFGLFVTVLLVFVAVLSWQLGSLPKESLLLMPLVTWGLAACFVVVTFLSWKYFFMVPMIFSGVVTICFIFAAWIAGRP
;
A
#
# COMPACT_ATOMS: atom_id res chain seq x y z
N MET A 1 15.86 19.57 -1.07
CA MET A 1 14.87 18.87 -0.20
C MET A 1 15.62 17.97 0.78
N LYS A 2 15.10 17.78 2.01
CA LYS A 2 15.69 16.86 2.99
C LYS A 2 15.05 15.48 2.88
N ALA A 3 15.82 14.40 3.01
CA ALA A 3 15.28 13.03 3.01
C ALA A 3 14.19 12.84 4.09
N SER A 4 14.38 13.46 5.26
CA SER A 4 13.39 13.50 6.35
C SER A 4 12.01 13.99 5.89
N LEU A 5 11.96 15.07 5.11
CA LEU A 5 10.69 15.63 4.62
C LEU A 5 9.99 14.66 3.66
N LEU A 6 10.74 14.03 2.75
CA LEU A 6 10.19 13.09 1.78
C LEU A 6 9.59 11.84 2.47
N TYR A 7 10.27 11.31 3.48
CA TYR A 7 9.75 10.19 4.28
C TYR A 7 8.49 10.57 5.08
N ARG A 8 8.42 11.80 5.63
CA ARG A 8 7.23 12.29 6.34
C ARG A 8 6.04 12.49 5.40
N VAL A 9 6.28 13.05 4.21
CA VAL A 9 5.24 13.19 3.18
C VAL A 9 4.74 11.81 2.74
N ALA A 10 5.64 10.87 2.45
CA ALA A 10 5.28 9.50 2.12
C ALA A 10 4.44 8.84 3.23
N SER A 11 4.83 9.02 4.50
CA SER A 11 4.06 8.52 5.64
C SER A 11 2.61 9.02 5.66
N ILE A 12 2.39 10.33 5.50
CA ILE A 12 1.04 10.92 5.47
C ILE A 12 0.24 10.37 4.28
N LEU A 13 0.85 10.32 3.09
CA LEU A 13 0.23 9.78 1.89
C LEU A 13 -0.18 8.30 2.06
N LEU A 14 0.65 7.51 2.73
CA LEU A 14 0.37 6.11 3.01
C LEU A 14 -0.79 5.91 3.97
N ILE A 15 -0.94 6.77 4.99
CA ILE A 15 -2.12 6.75 5.86
C ILE A 15 -3.38 7.07 5.06
N LEU A 16 -3.35 8.13 4.24
CA LEU A 16 -4.48 8.48 3.38
C LEU A 16 -4.81 7.36 2.39
N PHE A 17 -3.79 6.73 1.82
CA PHE A 17 -3.97 5.59 0.93
C PHE A 17 -4.58 4.40 1.68
N ALA A 18 -4.08 4.05 2.87
CA ALA A 18 -4.65 2.97 3.67
C ALA A 18 -6.13 3.19 4.02
N LEU A 19 -6.50 4.43 4.39
CA LEU A 19 -7.89 4.80 4.66
C LEU A 19 -8.76 4.68 3.39
N GLY A 20 -8.32 5.28 2.29
CA GLY A 20 -9.03 5.23 1.01
C GLY A 20 -9.18 3.79 0.49
N HIS A 21 -8.13 2.98 0.60
CA HIS A 21 -8.12 1.56 0.24
C HIS A 21 -9.17 0.80 1.06
N THR A 22 -9.13 0.93 2.40
CA THR A 22 -10.03 0.22 3.32
C THR A 22 -11.50 0.56 3.08
N LEU A 23 -11.80 1.84 2.86
CA LEU A 23 -13.16 2.28 2.56
C LEU A 23 -13.59 1.87 1.16
N GLY A 24 -12.66 1.86 0.20
CA GLY A 24 -12.90 1.56 -1.20
C GLY A 24 -13.26 0.10 -1.46
N PHE A 25 -12.40 -0.86 -1.07
CA PHE A 25 -12.61 -2.27 -1.40
C PHE A 25 -13.85 -2.86 -0.72
N ARG A 26 -14.31 -2.26 0.38
CA ARG A 26 -15.51 -2.72 1.11
C ARG A 26 -16.82 -2.30 0.42
N ARG A 27 -16.76 -1.43 -0.58
CA ARG A 27 -17.93 -0.92 -1.31
C ARG A 27 -17.94 -1.49 -2.72
N VAL A 28 -19.13 -1.87 -3.17
CA VAL A 28 -19.39 -2.24 -4.56
C VAL A 28 -20.30 -1.17 -5.12
N ASP A 29 -19.95 -0.62 -6.28
CA ASP A 29 -20.77 0.39 -6.95
C ASP A 29 -21.97 -0.28 -7.62
N PRO A 30 -23.22 0.04 -7.23
CA PRO A 30 -24.41 -0.57 -7.83
C PRO A 30 -24.51 -0.32 -9.34
N ARG A 31 -23.89 0.76 -9.83
CA ARG A 31 -23.89 1.12 -11.26
C ARG A 31 -23.15 0.10 -12.13
N TRP A 32 -22.34 -0.78 -11.54
CA TRP A 32 -21.70 -1.87 -12.26
C TRP A 32 -22.68 -2.97 -12.69
N GLY A 33 -23.87 -3.06 -12.06
CA GLY A 33 -24.90 -4.04 -12.42
C GLY A 33 -24.53 -5.49 -12.14
N ILE A 34 -23.61 -5.74 -11.20
CA ILE A 34 -23.07 -7.07 -10.87
C ILE A 34 -23.51 -7.59 -9.50
N ASP A 35 -24.58 -7.04 -8.92
CA ASP A 35 -25.00 -7.34 -7.55
C ASP A 35 -25.30 -8.83 -7.34
N SER A 36 -25.87 -9.51 -8.34
CA SER A 36 -26.13 -10.96 -8.28
C SER A 36 -24.83 -11.79 -8.21
N ILE A 37 -23.81 -11.40 -8.99
CA ILE A 37 -22.50 -12.06 -9.01
C ILE A 37 -21.77 -11.84 -7.69
N ILE A 38 -21.77 -10.60 -7.18
CA ILE A 38 -21.19 -10.24 -5.89
C ILE A 38 -21.92 -10.97 -4.76
N GLY A 39 -23.25 -11.07 -4.84
CA GLY A 39 -24.07 -11.87 -3.94
C GLY A 39 -23.63 -13.32 -3.92
N ALA A 40 -23.44 -13.94 -5.08
CA ALA A 40 -22.93 -15.31 -5.20
C ALA A 40 -21.52 -15.47 -4.60
N LEU A 41 -20.61 -14.52 -4.81
CA LEU A 41 -19.26 -14.55 -4.20
C LEU A 41 -19.30 -14.46 -2.66
N ARG A 42 -20.35 -13.86 -2.10
CA ARG A 42 -20.58 -13.73 -0.64
C ARG A 42 -21.31 -14.92 -0.03
N SER A 43 -22.14 -15.61 -0.79
CA SER A 43 -22.99 -16.69 -0.28
C SER A 43 -22.53 -18.09 -0.68
N THR A 44 -21.62 -18.22 -1.64
CA THR A 44 -21.07 -19.51 -2.04
C THR A 44 -19.95 -19.91 -1.08
N HIS A 45 -20.28 -20.83 -0.18
CA HIS A 45 -19.36 -21.37 0.80
C HIS A 45 -18.64 -22.63 0.26
N PHE A 46 -17.37 -22.77 0.61
CA PHE A 46 -16.56 -23.96 0.35
C PHE A 46 -15.56 -24.19 1.49
N ASP A 47 -15.19 -25.45 1.69
CA ASP A 47 -14.18 -25.82 2.68
C ASP A 47 -12.78 -25.72 2.09
N VAL A 48 -11.90 -24.97 2.76
CA VAL A 48 -10.52 -24.72 2.34
C VAL A 48 -9.60 -24.83 3.56
N GLN A 49 -8.69 -25.80 3.51
CA GLN A 49 -7.77 -26.12 4.61
C GLN A 49 -8.50 -26.30 5.97
N GLY A 50 -9.68 -26.94 5.96
CA GLY A 50 -10.46 -27.21 7.17
C GLY A 50 -11.29 -26.02 7.68
N LEU A 51 -11.36 -24.91 6.95
CA LEU A 51 -12.20 -23.76 7.28
C LEU A 51 -13.23 -23.51 6.18
N ASN A 52 -14.46 -23.24 6.58
CA ASN A 52 -15.53 -22.87 5.67
C ASN A 52 -15.45 -21.36 5.33
N ARG A 53 -15.31 -21.02 4.04
CA ARG A 53 -15.09 -19.64 3.56
C ARG A 53 -15.83 -19.38 2.26
N THR A 54 -16.00 -18.11 1.94
CA THR A 54 -16.46 -17.63 0.64
C THR A 54 -15.30 -16.98 -0.12
N TYR A 55 -15.45 -16.79 -1.43
CA TYR A 55 -14.43 -16.05 -2.18
C TYR A 55 -14.38 -14.57 -1.75
N TRP A 56 -15.51 -14.03 -1.30
CA TRP A 56 -15.59 -12.69 -0.72
C TRP A 56 -14.76 -12.54 0.56
N ASP A 57 -14.65 -13.59 1.39
CA ASP A 57 -13.80 -13.58 2.59
C ASP A 57 -12.33 -13.42 2.21
N PHE A 58 -11.86 -14.10 1.16
CA PHE A 58 -10.49 -13.94 0.66
C PHE A 58 -10.24 -12.53 0.11
N TYR A 59 -11.16 -12.02 -0.71
CA TYR A 59 -11.07 -10.65 -1.21
C TYR A 59 -10.99 -9.63 -0.05
N THR A 60 -11.82 -9.81 0.97
CA THR A 60 -11.83 -8.96 2.16
C THR A 60 -10.54 -9.09 2.97
N GLY A 61 -10.07 -10.32 3.21
CA GLY A 61 -8.86 -10.60 3.97
C GLY A 61 -7.61 -10.04 3.29
N PHE A 62 -7.45 -10.24 1.98
CA PHE A 62 -6.35 -9.66 1.21
C PHE A 62 -6.40 -8.14 1.20
N GLY A 63 -7.59 -7.54 1.09
CA GLY A 63 -7.76 -6.09 1.23
C GLY A 63 -7.28 -5.58 2.60
N LEU A 64 -7.63 -6.27 3.68
CA LEU A 64 -7.18 -5.91 5.03
C LEU A 64 -5.66 -6.10 5.23
N PHE A 65 -5.06 -7.15 4.64
CA PHE A 65 -3.60 -7.31 4.64
C PHE A 65 -2.89 -6.12 4.02
N VAL A 66 -3.37 -5.65 2.85
CA VAL A 66 -2.80 -4.46 2.20
C VAL A 66 -2.93 -3.24 3.11
N THR A 67 -4.10 -3.02 3.74
CA THR A 67 -4.29 -1.92 4.70
C THR A 67 -3.28 -1.97 5.85
N VAL A 68 -3.13 -3.13 6.50
CA VAL A 68 -2.18 -3.30 7.62
C VAL A 68 -0.75 -3.01 7.18
N LEU A 69 -0.34 -3.53 6.02
CA LEU A 69 0.99 -3.31 5.48
C LEU A 69 1.22 -1.83 5.09
N LEU A 70 0.23 -1.15 4.50
CA LEU A 70 0.32 0.28 4.20
C LEU A 70 0.49 1.12 5.48
N VAL A 71 -0.27 0.81 6.54
CA VAL A 71 -0.13 1.49 7.84
C VAL A 71 1.25 1.22 8.44
N PHE A 72 1.73 -0.02 8.39
CA PHE A 72 3.07 -0.35 8.88
C PHE A 72 4.15 0.43 8.11
N VAL A 73 4.08 0.47 6.78
CA VAL A 73 5.04 1.25 5.97
C VAL A 73 4.91 2.75 6.24
N ALA A 74 3.71 3.25 6.56
CA ALA A 74 3.53 4.65 6.98
C ALA A 74 4.29 4.95 8.28
N VAL A 75 4.17 4.07 9.29
CA VAL A 75 4.90 4.20 10.56
C VAL A 75 6.40 4.10 10.33
N LEU A 76 6.85 3.11 9.55
CA LEU A 76 8.27 2.95 9.21
C LEU A 76 8.81 4.18 8.49
N SER A 77 8.06 4.75 7.55
CA SER A 77 8.42 5.97 6.85
C SER A 77 8.54 7.15 7.82
N TRP A 78 7.63 7.27 8.78
CA TRP A 78 7.73 8.30 9.82
C TRP A 78 9.00 8.17 10.66
N GLN A 79 9.35 6.93 11.05
CA GLN A 79 10.59 6.64 11.78
C GLN A 79 11.83 6.98 10.96
N LEU A 80 11.91 6.55 9.69
CA LEU A 80 13.01 6.91 8.78
C LEU A 80 13.13 8.43 8.61
N GLY A 81 11.99 9.12 8.57
CA GLY A 81 11.94 10.59 8.53
C GLY A 81 12.39 11.29 9.81
N SER A 82 12.67 10.54 10.88
CA SER A 82 13.12 11.04 12.18
C SER A 82 14.56 10.63 12.52
N LEU A 83 15.17 9.76 11.72
CA LEU A 83 16.54 9.31 11.90
C LEU A 83 17.56 10.34 11.38
N PRO A 84 18.75 10.41 12.00
CA PRO A 84 19.86 11.19 11.47
C PRO A 84 20.43 10.53 10.18
N LYS A 85 21.15 11.31 9.38
CA LYS A 85 21.64 10.88 8.06
C LYS A 85 22.54 9.65 8.18
N GLU A 86 23.38 9.62 9.20
CA GLU A 86 24.35 8.57 9.48
C GLU A 86 23.66 7.22 9.70
N SER A 87 22.51 7.21 10.38
CA SER A 87 21.71 5.98 10.55
C SER A 87 21.08 5.52 9.24
N LEU A 88 20.58 6.45 8.42
CA LEU A 88 19.96 6.11 7.13
C LEU A 88 20.98 5.54 6.14
N LEU A 89 22.23 6.01 6.17
CA LEU A 89 23.34 5.48 5.37
C LEU A 89 23.63 4.00 5.67
N LEU A 90 23.38 3.55 6.90
CA LEU A 90 23.59 2.16 7.32
C LEU A 90 22.41 1.24 6.97
N MET A 91 21.31 1.77 6.41
CA MET A 91 20.09 1.02 6.13
C MET A 91 19.70 1.02 4.63
N PRO A 92 20.62 0.78 3.67
CA PRO A 92 20.31 0.88 2.25
C PRO A 92 19.26 -0.15 1.80
N LEU A 93 19.24 -1.34 2.42
CA LEU A 93 18.22 -2.35 2.13
C LEU A 93 16.82 -1.86 2.48
N VAL A 94 16.65 -1.13 3.58
CA VAL A 94 15.35 -0.61 3.99
C VAL A 94 14.94 0.55 3.08
N THR A 95 15.85 1.50 2.84
CA THR A 95 15.54 2.71 2.07
C THR A 95 15.26 2.39 0.59
N TRP A 96 16.15 1.66 -0.07
CA TRP A 96 15.96 1.23 -1.46
C TRP A 96 14.96 0.08 -1.60
N GLY A 97 14.85 -0.80 -0.60
CA GLY A 97 13.84 -1.86 -0.60
C GLY A 97 12.42 -1.32 -0.59
N LEU A 98 12.16 -0.26 0.19
CA LEU A 98 10.87 0.45 0.16
C LEU A 98 10.61 1.09 -1.20
N ALA A 99 11.61 1.72 -1.81
CA ALA A 99 11.48 2.29 -3.14
C ALA A 99 11.13 1.23 -4.19
N ALA A 100 11.89 0.11 -4.23
CA ALA A 100 11.64 -0.98 -5.17
C ALA A 100 10.27 -1.64 -4.95
N CYS A 101 9.90 -1.86 -3.68
CA CYS A 101 8.57 -2.37 -3.32
C CYS A 101 7.46 -1.47 -3.89
N PHE A 102 7.58 -0.15 -3.72
CA PHE A 102 6.56 0.78 -4.21
C PHE A 102 6.55 0.97 -5.73
N VAL A 103 7.68 0.76 -6.42
CA VAL A 103 7.68 0.62 -7.89
C VAL A 103 6.77 -0.54 -8.32
N VAL A 104 6.90 -1.70 -7.67
CA VAL A 104 6.06 -2.88 -7.96
C VAL A 104 4.60 -2.60 -7.58
N VAL A 105 4.33 -2.01 -6.42
CA VAL A 105 2.96 -1.63 -6.01
C VAL A 105 2.32 -0.66 -7.02
N THR A 106 3.08 0.31 -7.53
CA THR A 106 2.62 1.25 -8.55
C THR A 106 2.29 0.54 -9.85
N PHE A 107 3.15 -0.36 -10.29
CA PHE A 107 2.90 -1.18 -11.49
C PHE A 107 1.64 -2.05 -11.34
N LEU A 108 1.48 -2.73 -10.21
CA LEU A 108 0.29 -3.54 -9.93
C LEU A 108 -0.98 -2.68 -9.85
N SER A 109 -0.88 -1.49 -9.26
CA SER A 109 -1.98 -0.52 -9.19
C SER A 109 -2.41 -0.05 -10.58
N TRP A 110 -1.46 0.23 -11.47
CA TRP A 110 -1.74 0.56 -12.86
C TRP A 110 -2.38 -0.61 -13.63
N LYS A 111 -1.87 -1.84 -13.43
CA LYS A 111 -2.28 -3.01 -14.21
C LYS A 111 -3.65 -3.55 -13.82
N TYR A 112 -3.97 -3.59 -12.53
CA TYR A 112 -5.14 -4.32 -11.99
C TYR A 112 -6.18 -3.44 -11.31
N PHE A 113 -5.86 -2.19 -10.99
CA PHE A 113 -6.76 -1.29 -10.26
C PHE A 113 -7.14 -0.09 -11.13
N PHE A 114 -7.19 1.09 -10.54
CA PHE A 114 -7.66 2.32 -11.17
C PHE A 114 -6.74 3.48 -10.79
N MET A 115 -7.03 4.66 -11.32
CA MET A 115 -6.12 5.80 -11.28
C MET A 115 -5.73 6.26 -9.87
N VAL A 116 -6.64 6.20 -8.89
CA VAL A 116 -6.38 6.69 -7.53
C VAL A 116 -5.24 5.92 -6.83
N PRO A 117 -5.31 4.59 -6.64
CA PRO A 117 -4.20 3.84 -6.04
C PRO A 117 -2.89 3.98 -6.84
N MET A 118 -2.97 4.08 -8.18
CA MET A 118 -1.81 4.32 -9.03
C MET A 118 -1.13 5.66 -8.73
N ILE A 119 -1.89 6.75 -8.59
CA ILE A 119 -1.34 8.07 -8.27
C ILE A 119 -0.71 8.07 -6.88
N PHE A 120 -1.41 7.54 -5.86
CA PHE A 120 -0.88 7.51 -4.49
C PHE A 120 0.41 6.68 -4.40
N SER A 121 0.42 5.46 -4.94
CA SER A 121 1.62 4.62 -4.96
C SER A 121 2.74 5.25 -5.79
N GLY A 122 2.44 5.89 -6.93
CA GLY A 122 3.42 6.57 -7.76
C GLY A 122 4.10 7.75 -7.06
N VAL A 123 3.33 8.62 -6.40
CA VAL A 123 3.90 9.74 -5.62
C VAL A 123 4.74 9.23 -4.46
N VAL A 124 4.28 8.20 -3.73
CA VAL A 124 5.07 7.56 -2.66
C VAL A 124 6.36 6.95 -3.21
N THR A 125 6.31 6.30 -4.38
CA THR A 125 7.48 5.74 -5.07
C THR A 125 8.51 6.83 -5.36
N ILE A 126 8.07 7.95 -5.92
CA ILE A 126 8.92 9.12 -6.20
C ILE A 126 9.54 9.63 -4.89
N CYS A 127 8.75 9.78 -3.83
CA CYS A 127 9.27 10.18 -2.52
C CYS A 127 10.35 9.23 -2.01
N PHE A 128 10.14 7.92 -2.06
CA PHE A 128 11.12 6.94 -1.58
C PHE A 128 12.39 6.91 -2.43
N ILE A 129 12.31 6.97 -3.75
CA ILE A 129 13.50 7.01 -4.62
C ILE A 129 14.35 8.25 -4.29
N PHE A 130 13.72 9.43 -4.23
CA PHE A 130 14.46 10.66 -3.91
C PHE A 130 14.96 10.67 -2.46
N ALA A 131 14.20 10.13 -1.50
CA ALA A 131 14.62 10.05 -0.11
C ALA A 131 15.83 9.13 0.06
N ALA A 132 15.80 7.92 -0.53
CA ALA A 132 16.91 6.98 -0.52
C ALA A 132 18.15 7.55 -1.20
N TRP A 133 17.98 8.20 -2.36
CA TRP A 133 19.08 8.85 -3.07
C TRP A 133 19.70 10.01 -2.29
N ILE A 134 18.90 10.89 -1.68
CA ILE A 134 19.42 12.00 -0.86
C ILE A 134 20.12 11.46 0.40
N ALA A 135 19.54 10.46 1.06
CA ALA A 135 20.10 9.84 2.25
C ALA A 135 21.42 9.10 1.97
N GLY A 136 21.56 8.51 0.78
CA GLY A 136 22.75 7.75 0.34
C GLY A 136 23.94 8.59 -0.12
N ARG A 137 23.81 9.92 -0.20
CA ARG A 137 24.94 10.80 -0.58
C ARG A 137 25.93 10.94 0.58
N PRO A 138 27.25 10.96 0.33
CA PRO A 138 28.26 11.29 1.35
C PRO A 138 27.95 12.61 2.06
#